data_AF-A0A0F9AHE5-F1
#
_entry.id   AF-A0A0F9AHE5-F1
#
_cell.length_a   1.000
_cell.length_b   1.000
_cell.length_c   1.000
_cell.angle_alpha   90.00
_cell.angle_beta   90.00
_cell.angle_gamma   90.00
#
_symmetry.space_group_name_H-M   'P 1'
#
loop_
_entity.id
_entity.type
_entity.pdbx_description
1 polymer ?
#
loop_
_entity_poly.entity_id
_entity_poly.type
_entity_poly.pdbx_seq_one_letter_code
_entity_poly.pdbx_strand_id
1 'polypeptide(L)'
;MTYVIYKGIKYEVISRELDLSSKNIEDITKIKGLTKITNLNGLNLSNNNISKIEGLKKLVVLEKLELSNNRIKEISGLNTLEHLEMFN
;
A
#
# COMPACT_ATOMS: atom_id res chain seq x y z
N MET A 1 -11.92 -7.22 13.38
CA MET A 1 -10.85 -7.55 12.42
C MET A 1 -10.89 -6.55 11.28
N THR A 2 -9.77 -5.88 10.97
CA THR A 2 -9.66 -4.95 9.82
C THR A 2 -9.00 -5.69 8.66
N TYR A 3 -9.51 -5.52 7.44
CA TYR A 3 -9.00 -6.20 6.26
C TYR A 3 -9.19 -5.36 5.00
N VAL A 4 -8.46 -5.71 3.94
CA VAL A 4 -8.68 -5.25 2.57
C VAL A 4 -9.10 -6.41 1.68
N ILE A 5 -9.66 -6.10 0.50
CA ILE A 5 -9.95 -7.11 -0.52
C ILE A 5 -9.18 -6.77 -1.79
N TYR A 6 -8.43 -7.73 -2.30
CA TYR A 6 -7.81 -7.66 -3.62
C TYR A 6 -8.07 -8.96 -4.38
N LYS A 7 -8.54 -8.85 -5.64
CA LYS A 7 -8.95 -9.99 -6.48
C LYS A 7 -9.91 -10.99 -5.78
N GLY A 8 -10.81 -10.48 -4.93
CA GLY A 8 -11.77 -11.30 -4.18
C GLY A 8 -11.21 -12.00 -2.94
N ILE A 9 -9.90 -11.92 -2.70
CA ILE A 9 -9.23 -12.48 -1.53
C ILE A 9 -9.15 -11.41 -0.44
N LYS A 10 -9.43 -11.81 0.81
CA LYS A 10 -9.29 -10.97 1.99
C LYS A 10 -7.86 -11.03 2.51
N TYR A 11 -7.29 -9.87 2.84
CA TYR A 11 -5.98 -9.74 3.48
C TYR A 11 -6.16 -8.95 4.77
N GLU A 12 -5.72 -9.54 5.88
CA GLU A 12 -5.90 -8.94 7.20
C GLU A 12 -4.85 -7.88 7.48
N VAL A 13 -5.26 -6.86 8.22
CA VAL A 13 -4.33 -5.91 8.84
C VAL A 13 -4.04 -6.38 10.24
N ILE A 14 -2.76 -6.61 10.52
CA ILE A 14 -2.29 -7.14 11.80
C ILE A 14 -1.38 -6.07 12.41
N SER A 15 -1.67 -5.64 13.64
CA SER A 15 -0.85 -4.64 14.34
C SER A 15 -0.60 -3.34 13.57
N ARG A 16 -1.57 -2.90 12.75
CA ARG A 16 -1.47 -1.73 11.83
C ARG A 16 -0.49 -1.92 10.66
N GLU A 17 -0.11 -3.16 10.40
CA GLU A 17 0.70 -3.57 9.25
C GLU A 17 -0.17 -4.33 8.25
N LEU A 18 0.03 -4.07 6.96
CA LEU A 18 -0.62 -4.79 5.87
C LEU A 18 0.41 -5.34 4.90
N ASP A 19 0.46 -6.66 4.80
CA ASP A 19 1.31 -7.37 3.84
C ASP A 19 0.53 -7.76 2.57
N LEU A 20 0.91 -7.14 1.46
CA LEU A 20 0.43 -7.43 0.12
C LEU A 20 1.58 -7.76 -0.84
N SER A 21 2.70 -8.26 -0.31
CA SER A 21 3.85 -8.67 -1.11
C SER A 21 3.51 -9.85 -2.02
N SER A 22 4.06 -9.88 -3.23
CA SER A 22 3.90 -11.03 -4.16
C SER A 22 2.44 -11.37 -4.49
N LYS A 23 1.58 -10.37 -4.74
CA LYS A 23 0.15 -10.56 -5.07
C LYS A 23 -0.19 -10.21 -6.52
N ASN A 24 0.81 -9.94 -7.35
CA ASN A 24 0.65 -9.45 -8.73
C ASN A 24 -0.27 -8.22 -8.76
N ILE A 25 0.03 -7.24 -7.91
CA ILE A 25 -0.63 -5.92 -7.90
C ILE A 25 0.01 -5.06 -8.98
N GLU A 26 -0.82 -4.49 -9.85
CA GLU A 26 -0.39 -3.52 -10.87
C GLU A 26 -0.88 -2.10 -10.55
N ASP A 27 -1.97 -2.02 -9.79
CA ASP A 27 -2.70 -0.80 -9.48
C ASP A 27 -3.23 -0.87 -8.04
N ILE A 28 -2.70 0.00 -7.18
CA ILE A 28 -3.02 0.10 -5.74
C ILE A 28 -4.50 0.46 -5.53
N THR A 29 -5.12 1.20 -6.45
CA THR A 29 -6.52 1.66 -6.32
C THR A 29 -7.52 0.50 -6.36
N LYS A 30 -7.10 -0.66 -6.89
CA LYS A 30 -7.91 -1.89 -6.92
C LYS A 30 -8.00 -2.59 -5.56
N ILE A 31 -7.21 -2.17 -4.56
CA ILE A 31 -7.22 -2.73 -3.21
C ILE A 31 -8.41 -2.12 -2.45
N LYS A 32 -9.54 -2.83 -2.47
CA LYS A 32 -10.79 -2.37 -1.87
C LYS A 32 -10.62 -2.26 -0.35
N GLY A 33 -10.97 -1.09 0.18
CA GLY A 33 -10.92 -0.82 1.62
C GLY A 33 -9.62 -0.22 2.11
N LEU A 34 -8.53 -0.21 1.32
CA LEU A 34 -7.22 0.31 1.75
C LEU A 34 -7.32 1.74 2.30
N THR A 35 -8.01 2.63 1.59
CA THR A 35 -8.15 4.05 1.96
C THR A 35 -9.02 4.30 3.20
N LYS A 36 -9.67 3.26 3.75
CA LYS A 36 -10.41 3.33 5.02
C LYS A 36 -9.53 3.07 6.24
N ILE A 37 -8.32 2.55 6.04
CA ILE A 37 -7.40 2.14 7.11
C ILE A 37 -6.45 3.30 7.40
N THR A 38 -7.01 4.42 7.84
CA THR A 38 -6.27 5.68 8.06
C THR A 38 -5.29 5.61 9.22
N ASN A 39 -5.26 4.51 9.96
CA ASN A 39 -4.35 4.24 11.07
C ASN A 39 -3.26 3.21 10.72
N LEU A 40 -3.08 2.87 9.44
CA LEU A 40 -2.04 1.95 8.97
C LEU A 40 -0.65 2.58 9.15
N ASN A 41 0.28 1.88 9.80
CA ASN A 41 1.65 2.34 10.03
C ASN A 41 2.58 1.83 8.92
N GLY A 42 2.48 0.55 8.55
CA GLY A 42 3.27 0.00 7.46
C GLY A 42 2.48 -0.77 6.41
N LEU A 43 2.96 -0.66 5.18
CA LEU A 43 2.38 -1.25 4.00
C LEU A 43 3.47 -1.92 3.16
N ASN A 44 3.41 -3.25 3.06
CA ASN A 44 4.31 -4.00 2.21
C ASN A 44 3.67 -4.29 0.85
N LEU A 45 4.20 -3.65 -0.20
CA LEU A 45 3.81 -3.84 -1.61
C LEU A 45 4.97 -4.41 -2.44
N SER A 46 6.01 -4.95 -1.81
CA SER A 46 7.15 -5.52 -2.51
C SER A 46 6.78 -6.69 -3.43
N ASN A 47 7.62 -6.97 -4.43
CA ASN A 47 7.47 -8.11 -5.34
C ASN A 47 6.13 -8.09 -6.11
N ASN A 48 5.70 -6.91 -6.54
CA ASN A 48 4.50 -6.72 -7.35
C ASN A 48 4.86 -6.14 -8.74
N ASN A 49 3.86 -5.76 -9.53
CA ASN A 49 4.03 -5.19 -10.86
C ASN A 49 3.57 -3.72 -10.92
N ILE A 50 3.66 -3.01 -9.80
CA ILE A 50 3.18 -1.63 -9.69
C ILE A 50 4.04 -0.74 -10.58
N SER A 51 3.39 0.03 -11.45
CA SER A 51 4.07 0.96 -12.37
C SER A 51 3.83 2.43 -12.01
N LYS A 52 2.77 2.71 -11.25
CA LYS A 52 2.43 4.04 -10.76
C LYS A 52 2.02 3.95 -9.31
N ILE A 53 2.58 4.82 -8.48
CA ILE A 53 2.13 5.00 -7.10
C ILE A 53 1.01 6.05 -7.10
N GLU A 54 -0.17 5.64 -6.65
CA GLU A 54 -1.33 6.51 -6.41
C GLU A 54 -2.29 5.86 -5.40
N GLY A 55 -3.29 6.62 -4.93
CA GLY A 55 -4.34 6.09 -4.04
C GLY A 55 -3.95 5.99 -2.55
N LEU A 56 -2.75 6.38 -2.16
CA LEU A 56 -2.27 6.30 -0.76
C LEU A 56 -2.54 7.56 0.09
N LYS A 57 -3.06 8.65 -0.51
CA LYS A 57 -3.23 9.96 0.14
C LYS A 57 -3.99 9.98 1.49
N LYS A 58 -4.83 8.98 1.76
CA LYS A 58 -5.60 8.91 3.02
C LYS A 58 -4.85 8.22 4.16
N LEU A 59 -3.70 7.60 3.89
CA LEU A 59 -2.92 6.87 4.88
C LEU A 59 -1.95 7.82 5.60
N VAL A 60 -2.45 8.94 6.11
CA VAL A 60 -1.64 10.08 6.59
C VAL A 60 -0.66 9.75 7.73
N VAL A 61 -0.85 8.63 8.42
CA VAL A 61 0.05 8.13 9.48
C VAL A 61 0.95 6.97 9.01
N LEU A 62 0.99 6.69 7.71
CA LEU A 62 1.85 5.66 7.14
C LEU A 62 3.31 6.11 7.29
N GLU A 63 4.08 5.31 8.01
CA GLU A 63 5.51 5.53 8.27
C GLU A 63 6.37 4.66 7.35
N LYS A 64 5.91 3.45 6.98
CA LYS A 64 6.71 2.50 6.22
C LYS A 64 6.01 2.05 4.95
N LEU A 65 6.67 2.24 3.81
CA LEU A 65 6.20 1.75 2.51
C LEU A 65 7.30 0.98 1.78
N GLU A 66 7.11 -0.33 1.69
CA GLU A 66 8.03 -1.25 1.01
C GLU A 66 7.58 -1.49 -0.44
N LEU A 67 8.43 -1.12 -1.39
CA LEU A 67 8.14 -1.14 -2.82
C LEU A 67 9.18 -1.90 -3.64
N SER A 68 10.13 -2.57 -3.00
CA SER A 68 11.15 -3.40 -3.66
C SER A 68 10.57 -4.35 -4.69
N ASN A 69 11.31 -4.57 -5.78
CA ASN A 69 10.90 -5.48 -6.86
C ASN A 69 9.53 -5.11 -7.48
N ASN A 70 9.30 -3.82 -7.76
CA ASN A 70 8.21 -3.32 -8.59
C ASN A 70 8.75 -2.71 -9.91
N ARG A 71 7.87 -2.12 -10.72
CA ARG A 71 8.21 -1.51 -12.02
C ARG A 71 7.83 -0.02 -12.06
N ILE A 72 8.05 0.67 -10.96
CA ILE A 72 7.58 2.05 -10.73
C ILE A 72 8.24 2.99 -11.74
N LYS A 73 7.41 3.72 -12.48
CA LYS A 73 7.81 4.76 -13.43
C LYS A 73 7.28 6.13 -13.06
N GLU A 74 6.21 6.17 -12.27
CA GLU A 74 5.55 7.40 -11.84
C GLU A 74 5.20 7.34 -10.36
N ILE A 75 5.46 8.43 -9.65
CA ILE A 75 5.15 8.58 -8.22
C ILE A 75 4.23 9.79 -8.07
N SER A 76 3.05 9.57 -7.50
CA SER A 76 2.05 10.62 -7.28
C SER A 76 1.25 10.37 -6.00
N GLY A 77 0.67 11.42 -5.43
CA GLY A 77 -0.26 11.28 -4.29
C GLY A 77 0.36 10.83 -2.97
N LEU A 78 1.67 11.06 -2.78
CA LEU A 78 2.40 10.88 -1.51
C LEU A 78 2.56 12.20 -0.72
N ASN A 79 2.12 13.32 -1.28
CA ASN A 79 2.31 14.66 -0.72
C ASN A 79 1.61 14.91 0.63
N THR A 80 0.74 13.99 1.06
CA THR A 80 0.03 14.05 2.36
C THR A 80 0.63 13.10 3.39
N LEU A 81 1.71 12.38 3.05
CA LEU A 81 2.32 11.35 3.89
C LEU A 81 3.59 11.93 4.54
N GLU A 82 3.38 12.77 5.55
CA GLU A 82 4.44 13.60 6.15
C GLU A 82 5.51 12.79 6.90
N HIS A 83 5.18 11.57 7.33
CA HIS A 83 6.06 10.68 8.11
C HIS A 83 6.61 9.51 7.29
N LEU A 84 6.42 9.52 5.97
CA LEU A 84 6.70 8.37 5.11
C LEU A 84 8.21 8.14 4.91
N GLU A 85 8.65 6.95 5.25
CA GLU A 85 9.92 6.37 4.81
C GLU A 85 9.64 5.31 3.73
N MET A 86 10.32 5.45 2.58
CA MET A 86 10.18 4.56 1.45
C MET A 86 11.41 3.65 1.32
N PHE A 87 11.15 2.36 1.17
CA PHE A 87 12.16 1.33 1.00
C PHE A 87 12.01 0.68 -0.38
N ASN A 88 13.14 0.61 -1.11
CA ASN A 88 13.23 0.17 -2.50
C ASN A 88 14.19 -1.01 -2.62
#